data_AF-A0A4R9F5X3-F1
#
_entry.id   AF-A0A4R9F5X3-F1
#
_cell.length_a   1.000
_cell.length_b   1.000
_cell.length_c   1.000
_cell.angle_alpha   90.00
_cell.angle_beta   90.00
_cell.angle_gamma   90.00
#
_symmetry.space_group_name_H-M   'P 1'
#
loop_
_entity.id
_entity.type
_entity.pdbx_description
1 polymer ?
#
loop_
_entity_poly.entity_id
_entity_poly.type
_entity_poly.pdbx_seq_one_letter_code
_entity_poly.pdbx_strand_id
1 'polypeptide(L)'
;MYDTLDAAVKNLREDYDPAAINAVVLLTDGVNEDSDSLSLDKLLKRIGDRGQPQIRVFTIAYGDKADEKDAGGRTVLQEVASATGGRAYDAKNPKLINDVITSVISNF
;
A
#
# COMPACT_ATOMS: atom_id res chain seq x y z
N MET A 1 -8.21 -0.87 8.26
CA MET A 1 -7.02 -0.77 7.38
C MET A 1 -7.22 0.28 6.30
N TYR A 2 -8.32 0.24 5.54
CA TYR A 2 -8.50 1.09 4.36
C TYR A 2 -8.50 2.59 4.67
N ASP A 3 -9.21 3.02 5.70
CA ASP A 3 -9.28 4.44 6.09
C ASP A 3 -7.92 4.98 6.54
N THR A 4 -7.13 4.15 7.23
CA THR A 4 -5.77 4.50 7.63
C THR A 4 -4.87 4.73 6.43
N LEU A 5 -4.98 3.90 5.39
CA LEU A 5 -4.21 4.09 4.17
C LEU A 5 -4.67 5.35 3.40
N ASP A 6 -5.98 5.57 3.27
CA ASP A 6 -6.52 6.76 2.62
C ASP A 6 -6.03 8.05 3.32
N ALA A 7 -6.06 8.07 4.66
CA ALA A 7 -5.56 9.17 5.45
C ALA A 7 -4.04 9.39 5.26
N ALA A 8 -3.24 8.32 5.23
CA ALA A 8 -1.80 8.42 5.01
C ALA A 8 -1.46 8.98 3.62
N VAL A 9 -2.15 8.51 2.57
CA VAL A 9 -1.98 9.03 1.20
C VAL A 9 -2.40 10.50 1.13
N LYS A 10 -3.52 10.86 1.77
CA LYS A 10 -3.99 12.24 1.80
C LYS A 10 -2.98 13.17 2.47
N ASN A 11 -2.45 12.79 3.64
CA ASN A 11 -1.46 13.60 4.35
C ASN A 11 -0.20 13.82 3.49
N LEU A 12 0.31 12.78 2.82
CA LEU A 12 1.47 12.94 1.91
C LEU A 12 1.17 13.74 0.64
N ARG A 13 -0.09 13.81 0.21
CA ARG A 13 -0.49 14.71 -0.89
C ARG A 13 -0.53 16.16 -0.45
N GLU A 14 -0.95 16.42 0.79
CA GLU A 14 -0.96 17.76 1.38
C GLU A 14 0.47 18.28 1.58
N ASP A 15 1.39 17.40 2.01
CA ASP A 15 2.81 17.70 2.22
C ASP A 15 3.71 17.23 1.04
N TYR A 16 3.16 17.19 -0.18
CA TYR A 16 3.90 16.65 -1.33
C TYR A 16 5.15 17.47 -1.67
N ASP A 17 6.31 16.81 -1.68
CA ASP A 17 7.58 17.41 -2.10
C ASP A 17 8.03 16.84 -3.46
N PRO A 18 8.06 17.63 -4.55
CA PRO A 18 8.49 17.16 -5.87
C PRO A 18 9.99 16.78 -5.93
N ALA A 19 10.80 17.19 -4.96
CA ALA A 19 12.22 16.84 -4.88
C ALA A 19 12.48 15.57 -4.05
N ALA A 20 11.46 15.02 -3.39
CA ALA A 20 11.58 13.86 -2.51
C ALA A 20 10.79 12.63 -3.02
N ILE A 21 11.05 11.48 -2.38
CA ILE A 21 10.25 10.27 -2.59
C ILE A 21 9.00 10.37 -1.73
N ASN A 22 7.84 10.51 -2.36
CA ASN A 22 6.55 10.46 -1.67
C ASN A 22 6.00 9.03 -1.75
N ALA A 23 6.17 8.26 -0.67
CA ALA A 23 5.74 6.88 -0.62
C ALA A 23 5.21 6.46 0.77
N VAL A 24 4.23 5.56 0.77
CA VAL A 24 3.71 4.86 1.95
C VAL A 24 4.21 3.42 1.91
N VAL A 25 4.76 2.93 3.02
CA VAL A 25 5.01 1.51 3.24
C VAL A 25 3.95 0.98 4.19
N LEU A 26 3.10 0.07 3.72
CA LEU A 26 2.01 -0.52 4.48
C LEU A 26 2.34 -1.97 4.87
N LEU A 27 2.50 -2.23 6.17
CA LEU A 27 2.74 -3.56 6.72
C LEU A 27 1.46 -4.08 7.39
N THR A 28 0.89 -5.19 6.90
CA THR A 28 -0.42 -5.72 7.35
C THR A 28 -0.63 -7.14 6.83
N ASP A 29 -1.57 -7.89 7.40
CA ASP A 29 -2.06 -9.16 6.85
C ASP A 29 -3.00 -9.01 5.64
N GLY A 30 -3.38 -7.77 5.31
CA GLY A 30 -4.22 -7.40 4.18
C GLY A 30 -5.72 -7.55 4.44
N VAL A 31 -6.11 -8.02 5.62
CA VAL A 31 -7.51 -8.19 5.99
C VAL A 31 -8.02 -6.89 6.60
N ASN A 32 -9.11 -6.37 6.05
CA ASN A 32 -9.79 -5.22 6.64
C ASN A 32 -10.91 -5.69 7.56
N GLU A 33 -10.66 -5.65 8.88
CA GLU A 33 -11.61 -6.11 9.91
C GLU A 33 -12.71 -5.09 10.25
N ASP A 34 -12.70 -3.91 9.62
CA ASP A 34 -13.63 -2.81 9.88
C ASP A 34 -14.77 -2.79 8.86
N SER A 35 -15.97 -3.18 9.30
CA SER A 35 -17.17 -3.23 8.45
C SER A 35 -17.76 -1.86 8.08
N ASP A 36 -17.44 -0.80 8.82
CA ASP A 36 -17.96 0.55 8.58
C ASP A 36 -16.99 1.42 7.76
N SER A 37 -15.80 0.89 7.44
CA SER A 37 -14.77 1.57 6.66
C SER A 37 -15.04 1.68 5.15
N LEU A 38 -14.17 2.41 4.44
CA LEU A 38 -14.19 2.47 2.98
C LEU A 38 -14.22 1.09 2.32
N SER A 39 -14.94 0.96 1.20
CA SER A 39 -14.79 -0.22 0.35
C SER A 39 -13.46 -0.18 -0.41
N LEU A 40 -12.93 -1.36 -0.78
CA LEU A 40 -11.70 -1.48 -1.56
C LEU A 40 -11.77 -0.67 -2.87
N ASP A 41 -12.85 -0.77 -3.64
CA ASP A 41 -13.02 0.01 -4.88
C ASP A 41 -12.94 1.54 -4.65
N LYS A 42 -13.56 2.03 -3.57
CA LYS A 42 -13.48 3.46 -3.21
C LYS A 42 -12.06 3.86 -2.84
N LEU A 43 -11.35 3.02 -2.07
CA LEU A 43 -9.96 3.24 -1.72
C LEU A 43 -9.08 3.30 -2.98
N LEU A 44 -9.16 2.28 -3.86
CA LEU A 44 -8.34 2.20 -5.08
C LEU A 44 -8.55 3.43 -5.99
N LYS A 45 -9.80 3.90 -6.12
CA LYS A 45 -10.12 5.13 -6.87
C LYS A 45 -9.48 6.37 -6.25
N ARG A 46 -9.48 6.50 -4.91
CA ARG A 46 -8.89 7.65 -4.21
C ARG A 46 -7.37 7.67 -4.30
N ILE A 47 -6.72 6.54 -4.05
CA ILE A 47 -5.25 6.47 -4.03
C ILE A 47 -4.65 6.47 -5.45
N GLY A 48 -5.39 5.95 -6.43
CA GLY A 48 -4.99 5.91 -7.85
C GLY A 48 -5.43 7.12 -8.69
N ASP A 49 -5.99 8.15 -8.06
CA ASP A 49 -6.46 9.36 -8.76
C ASP A 49 -5.32 10.08 -9.49
N ARG A 50 -5.37 10.09 -10.82
CA ARG A 50 -4.37 10.74 -11.70
C ARG A 50 -4.47 12.26 -11.72
N GLY A 51 -5.54 12.84 -11.16
CA GLY A 51 -5.68 14.28 -10.99
C GLY A 51 -4.93 14.84 -9.79
N GLN A 52 -4.35 13.99 -8.94
CA GLN A 52 -3.64 14.37 -7.72
C GLN A 52 -2.15 13.96 -7.77
N PRO A 53 -1.29 14.56 -6.93
CA PRO A 53 0.08 14.10 -6.78
C PRO A 53 0.12 12.60 -6.47
N GLN A 54 0.96 11.87 -7.20
CA GLN A 54 1.02 10.41 -7.11
C GLN A 54 1.90 10.01 -5.92
N ILE A 55 1.28 9.35 -4.94
CA ILE A 55 1.96 8.77 -3.78
C ILE A 55 2.07 7.26 -4.00
N ARG A 56 3.29 6.72 -4.00
CA ARG A 56 3.50 5.28 -4.24
C ARG A 56 3.20 4.51 -2.96
N VAL A 57 2.41 3.44 -3.04
CA VAL A 57 2.12 2.57 -1.91
C VAL A 57 2.82 1.23 -2.11
N PHE A 58 3.73 0.90 -1.22
CA PHE A 58 4.39 -0.40 -1.16
C PHE A 58 3.77 -1.21 -0.03
N THR A 59 3.26 -2.40 -0.34
CA THR A 59 2.57 -3.24 0.65
C THR A 59 3.47 -4.41 1.04
N ILE A 60 3.46 -4.76 2.32
CA ILE A 60 4.19 -5.89 2.88
C ILE A 60 3.20 -6.76 3.64
N ALA A 61 2.92 -7.95 3.10
CA ALA A 61 2.08 -8.95 3.74
C ALA A 61 2.83 -9.56 4.92
N TYR A 62 2.23 -9.53 6.12
CA TYR A 62 2.79 -10.14 7.32
C TYR A 62 1.77 -11.08 7.99
N GLY A 63 2.24 -12.27 8.40
CA GLY A 63 1.44 -13.28 9.09
C GLY A 63 0.74 -14.27 8.15
N ASP A 64 0.23 -15.37 8.72
CA ASP A 64 -0.35 -16.50 7.97
C ASP A 64 -1.73 -16.19 7.39
N LYS A 65 -2.45 -15.21 7.95
CA LYS A 65 -3.76 -14.77 7.45
C LYS A 65 -3.69 -14.11 6.06
N ALA A 66 -2.50 -13.71 5.61
CA ALA A 66 -2.29 -13.24 4.25
C ALA A 66 -2.34 -14.37 3.20
N ASP A 67 -2.21 -15.64 3.61
CA ASP A 67 -2.13 -16.82 2.73
C ASP A 67 -3.47 -17.49 2.46
N GLU A 68 -4.50 -17.24 3.25
CA GLU A 68 -5.74 -17.98 3.12
C GLU A 68 -6.45 -17.62 1.81
N LYS A 69 -6.60 -18.63 0.95
CA LYS A 69 -7.24 -18.57 -0.37
C LYS A 69 -8.70 -18.07 -0.35
N ASP A 70 -9.26 -17.84 0.85
CA ASP A 70 -10.59 -17.27 1.10
C ASP A 70 -10.58 -15.94 1.90
N ALA A 71 -9.41 -15.42 2.34
CA ALA A 71 -9.29 -14.18 3.13
C ALA A 71 -8.69 -12.99 2.37
N GLY A 72 -8.37 -13.12 1.08
CA GLY A 72 -8.13 -12.01 0.14
C GLY A 72 -6.97 -11.04 0.42
N GLY A 73 -6.28 -11.13 1.56
CA GLY A 73 -5.36 -10.10 2.04
C GLY A 73 -4.21 -9.78 1.08
N ARG A 74 -3.54 -10.80 0.53
CA ARG A 74 -2.49 -10.59 -0.49
C ARG A 74 -3.02 -9.97 -1.77
N THR A 75 -4.19 -10.40 -2.24
CA THR A 75 -4.82 -9.83 -3.44
C THR A 75 -5.14 -8.35 -3.22
N VAL A 76 -5.71 -8.00 -2.07
CA VAL A 76 -5.97 -6.63 -1.65
C VAL A 76 -4.68 -5.80 -1.64
N LEU A 77 -3.61 -6.33 -1.04
CA LEU A 77 -2.32 -5.65 -0.96
C LEU A 77 -1.69 -5.45 -2.35
N GLN A 78 -1.90 -6.39 -3.27
CA GLN A 78 -1.43 -6.29 -4.64
C GLN A 78 -2.23 -5.26 -5.46
N GLU A 79 -3.56 -5.21 -5.29
CA GLU A 79 -4.42 -4.21 -5.93
C GLU A 79 -4.07 -2.80 -5.45
N VAL A 80 -3.91 -2.61 -4.14
CA VAL A 80 -3.51 -1.34 -3.52
C VAL A 80 -2.17 -0.84 -4.06
N ALA A 81 -1.15 -1.72 -4.09
CA ALA A 81 0.16 -1.34 -4.61
C ALA A 81 0.09 -1.00 -6.10
N SER A 82 -0.64 -1.79 -6.88
CA SER A 82 -0.78 -1.59 -8.33
C SER A 82 -1.50 -0.30 -8.68
N ALA A 83 -2.52 0.09 -7.91
CA ALA A 83 -3.28 1.33 -8.13
C ALA A 83 -2.42 2.59 -8.05
N THR A 84 -1.27 2.53 -7.37
CA THR A 84 -0.38 3.67 -7.14
C THR A 84 0.96 3.56 -7.86
N GLY A 85 1.19 2.48 -8.62
CA GLY A 85 2.47 2.19 -9.26
C GLY A 85 3.56 1.71 -8.29
N GLY A 86 3.17 1.25 -7.10
CA GLY A 86 4.05 0.58 -6.14
C GLY A 86 4.15 -0.93 -6.38
N ARG A 87 4.67 -1.65 -5.39
CA ARG A 87 4.85 -3.11 -5.43
C ARG A 87 4.42 -3.76 -4.10
N ALA A 88 3.90 -4.98 -4.20
CA ALA A 88 3.54 -5.80 -3.05
C ALA A 88 4.65 -6.82 -2.75
N TYR A 89 4.89 -7.08 -1.46
CA TYR A 89 5.95 -7.94 -0.94
C TYR A 89 5.43 -8.85 0.16
N ASP A 90 6.18 -9.90 0.46
CA ASP A 90 5.86 -10.88 1.50
C ASP A 90 6.93 -10.88 2.60
N ALA A 91 6.53 -10.63 3.84
CA ALA A 91 7.42 -10.60 5.00
C ALA A 91 8.00 -11.97 5.38
N LYS A 92 7.44 -13.09 4.87
CA LYS A 92 8.01 -14.44 5.06
C LYS A 92 9.39 -14.58 4.41
N ASN A 93 9.75 -13.68 3.50
CA ASN A 93 11.09 -13.62 2.94
C ASN A 93 11.87 -12.42 3.53
N PRO A 94 12.71 -12.64 4.56
CA PRO A 94 13.45 -11.56 5.23
C PRO A 94 14.41 -10.78 4.31
N LYS A 95 14.79 -11.33 3.15
CA LYS A 95 15.56 -10.57 2.14
C LYS A 95 14.71 -9.46 1.49
N LEU A 96 13.40 -9.63 1.38
CA LEU A 96 12.52 -8.68 0.70
C LEU A 96 12.34 -7.36 1.45
N ILE A 97 12.53 -7.32 2.77
CA ILE A 97 12.46 -6.06 3.53
C ILE A 97 13.60 -5.12 3.10
N ASN A 98 14.81 -5.66 2.92
CA ASN A 98 15.92 -4.89 2.38
C ASN A 98 15.65 -4.45 0.94
N ASP A 99 15.01 -5.29 0.13
CA ASP A 99 14.62 -4.96 -1.24
C ASP A 99 13.53 -3.87 -1.30
N VAL A 100 12.59 -3.83 -0.35
CA VAL A 100 11.58 -2.76 -0.25
C VAL A 100 12.27 -1.43 0.03
N ILE A 101 13.10 -1.38 1.08
CA ILE A 101 13.82 -0.17 1.46
C ILE A 101 14.68 0.31 0.28
N THR A 102 15.39 -0.61 -0.37
CA THR A 102 16.19 -0.30 -1.55
C THR A 102 15.31 0.15 -2.73
N SER A 103 14.17 -0.48 -2.98
CA SER A 103 13.26 -0.10 -4.08
C SER A 103 12.59 1.25 -3.86
N VAL A 104 12.34 1.64 -2.62
CA VAL A 104 11.82 2.98 -2.30
C VAL A 104 12.90 4.02 -2.63
N ILE A 105 14.16 3.76 -2.23
CA ILE A 105 15.28 4.71 -2.37
C ILE A 105 15.87 4.75 -3.78
N SER A 106 15.85 3.64 -4.52
CA SER A 106 16.59 3.47 -5.79
C SER A 106 15.77 3.80 -7.05
N ASN A 107 14.48 4.14 -6.95
CA ASN A 107 13.64 4.34 -8.15
C ASN A 107 13.79 5.74 -8.78
N PHE A 108 15.05 6.21 -8.89
CA PHE A 108 15.49 7.45 -9.52
C PHE A 108 16.40 7.19 -10.71
#